data_AF-A0A7C7QX21-F1
#
_entry.id   AF-A0A7C7QX21-F1
#
_cell.length_a   1.000
_cell.length_b   1.000
_cell.length_c   1.000
_cell.angle_alpha   90.00
_cell.angle_beta   90.00
_cell.angle_gamma   90.00
#
_symmetry.space_group_name_H-M   'P 1'
#
loop_
_entity.id
_entity.type
_entity.pdbx_description
1 polymer ?
#
loop_
_entity_poly.entity_id
_entity_poly.type
_entity_poly.pdbx_seq_one_letter_code
_entity_poly.pdbx_strand_id
1 'polypeptide(L)'
;PRANIMPLRKPIAPAGQPLPPQPSANEISPEALAKVSEIEKHSKKISLMELTERVCKWPIGDPATDDFYFCGLPVQQGKPYCDAHVGVAFQPMSSRRDRRR
;
A
#
# COMPACT_ATOMS: atom_id res chain seq x y z
N PRO A 1 8.84 32.57 -22.37
CA PRO A 1 8.67 32.45 -20.90
C PRO A 1 7.86 31.20 -20.53
N ARG A 2 8.55 30.14 -20.09
CA ARG A 2 7.95 28.84 -19.77
C ARG A 2 7.29 28.91 -18.39
N ALA A 3 5.97 28.76 -18.33
CA ALA A 3 5.21 28.80 -17.09
C ALA A 3 5.56 27.60 -16.20
N ASN A 4 6.02 27.89 -14.98
CA ASN A 4 6.41 26.90 -13.99
C ASN A 4 5.16 26.44 -13.22
N ILE A 5 4.61 25.29 -13.60
CA ILE A 5 3.41 24.71 -12.97
C ILE A 5 3.87 23.92 -11.73
N MET A 6 3.81 24.54 -10.55
CA MET A 6 4.10 23.83 -9.30
C MET A 6 2.97 22.83 -8.99
N PRO A 7 3.25 21.54 -8.77
CA PRO A 7 2.20 20.59 -8.41
C PRO A 7 1.77 20.84 -6.96
N LEU A 8 0.48 21.13 -6.78
CA LEU A 8 -0.20 21.25 -5.51
C LEU A 8 -0.03 19.96 -4.69
N ARG A 9 0.78 20.00 -3.63
CA ARG A 9 1.00 18.87 -2.72
C ARG A 9 -0.31 18.56 -1.98
N LYS A 10 -0.85 17.37 -2.24
CA LYS A 10 -2.00 16.82 -1.51
C LYS A 10 -1.55 16.50 -0.07
N PRO A 11 -2.31 16.89 0.97
CA PRO A 11 -1.94 16.63 2.35
C PRO A 11 -1.87 15.11 2.59
N ILE A 12 -0.72 14.65 3.10
CA ILE A 12 -0.54 13.30 3.61
C ILE A 12 -1.36 13.20 4.89
N ALA A 13 -2.29 12.25 4.95
CA ALA A 13 -3.13 12.03 6.11
C ALA A 13 -2.27 11.83 7.38
N PRO A 14 -2.62 12.49 8.52
CA PRO A 14 -1.88 12.34 9.76
C PRO A 14 -2.03 10.91 10.29
N ALA A 15 -0.90 10.31 10.68
CA ALA A 15 -0.87 9.03 11.37
C ALA A 15 -1.68 9.14 12.67
N GLY A 16 -2.76 8.36 12.80
CA GLY A 16 -3.72 8.44 13.91
C GLY A 16 -5.18 8.31 13.49
N GLN A 17 -5.49 8.43 12.20
CA GLN A 17 -6.81 8.06 11.67
C GLN A 17 -6.96 6.53 11.66
N PRO A 18 -8.13 5.97 12.08
CA PRO A 18 -8.41 4.56 11.93
C PRO A 18 -8.17 4.20 10.47
N LEU A 19 -7.32 3.18 10.23
CA LEU A 19 -7.10 2.68 8.89
C LEU A 19 -8.47 2.38 8.26
N PRO A 20 -8.73 2.79 7.00
CA PRO A 20 -9.97 2.44 6.33
C PRO A 20 -10.19 0.92 6.46
N PRO A 21 -11.43 0.45 6.69
CA PRO A 21 -11.70 -0.96 6.91
C PRO A 21 -11.09 -1.76 5.76
N GLN A 22 -10.11 -2.61 6.09
CA GLN A 22 -9.44 -3.43 5.10
C GLN A 22 -10.52 -4.27 4.41
N PRO A 23 -10.64 -4.23 3.07
CA PRO A 23 -11.56 -5.10 2.37
C PRO A 23 -11.18 -6.55 2.68
N SER A 24 -12.19 -7.40 2.87
CA SER A 24 -11.94 -8.83 3.08
C SER A 24 -11.20 -9.40 1.86
N ALA A 25 -10.27 -10.33 2.08
CA ALA A 25 -9.39 -10.88 1.04
C ALA A 25 -10.14 -11.47 -0.18
N ASN A 26 -11.44 -11.70 -0.06
CA ASN A 26 -12.35 -12.21 -1.09
C ASN A 26 -12.74 -11.21 -2.19
N GLU A 27 -12.37 -9.93 -2.12
CA GLU A 27 -12.73 -8.92 -3.15
C GLU A 27 -11.55 -8.48 -4.05
N ILE A 28 -10.37 -9.08 -3.88
CA ILE A 28 -9.14 -8.69 -4.58
C ILE A 28 -9.04 -9.47 -5.89
N SER A 29 -8.87 -8.79 -7.04
CA SER A 29 -8.65 -9.47 -8.33
C SER A 29 -7.39 -10.37 -8.25
N PRO A 30 -7.44 -11.61 -8.80
CA PRO A 30 -6.28 -12.52 -8.80
C PRO A 30 -5.04 -11.89 -9.45
N GLU A 31 -5.24 -10.96 -10.39
CA GLU A 31 -4.15 -10.23 -11.05
C GLU A 31 -3.40 -9.31 -10.07
N ALA A 32 -4.12 -8.66 -9.16
CA ALA A 32 -3.52 -7.79 -8.14
C ALA A 32 -2.75 -8.62 -7.11
N LEU A 33 -3.26 -9.81 -6.77
CA LEU A 33 -2.59 -10.73 -5.85
C LEU A 33 -1.30 -11.30 -6.47
N ALA A 34 -1.33 -11.67 -7.75
CA ALA A 34 -0.13 -12.11 -8.47
C ALA A 34 0.95 -11.02 -8.50
N LYS A 35 0.55 -9.75 -8.74
CA LYS A 35 1.48 -8.62 -8.73
C LYS A 35 2.10 -8.37 -7.35
N VAL A 36 1.33 -8.54 -6.27
CA VAL A 36 1.87 -8.46 -4.90
C VAL A 36 2.84 -9.59 -4.62
N SER A 37 2.49 -10.84 -4.95
CA SER A 37 3.36 -12.01 -4.75
C SER A 37 4.72 -11.87 -5.46
N GLU A 38 4.72 -11.36 -6.70
CA GLU A 38 5.98 -11.05 -7.40
C GLU A 38 6.78 -9.96 -6.69
N ILE A 39 6.12 -8.92 -6.21
CA ILE A 39 6.77 -7.80 -5.52
C ILE A 39 7.34 -8.22 -4.16
N GLU A 40 6.67 -9.12 -3.45
CA GLU A 40 7.13 -9.66 -2.16
C GLU A 40 8.46 -10.42 -2.31
N LYS A 41 8.70 -11.09 -3.45
CA LYS A 41 10.00 -11.72 -3.77
C LYS A 41 11.14 -10.71 -3.89
N HIS A 42 10.84 -9.49 -4.32
CA HIS A 42 11.79 -8.39 -4.46
C HIS A 42 11.74 -7.39 -3.30
N SER A 43 11.02 -7.73 -2.23
CA SER A 43 10.95 -6.88 -1.04
C SER A 43 12.32 -6.77 -0.36
N LYS A 44 12.56 -5.62 0.28
CA LYS A 44 13.78 -5.37 1.05
C LYS A 44 13.75 -5.98 2.45
N LYS A 45 12.60 -6.53 2.87
CA LYS A 45 12.37 -7.17 4.16
C LYS A 45 12.89 -6.36 5.34
N ILE A 46 12.38 -5.15 5.49
CA ILE A 46 12.84 -4.22 6.53
C ILE A 46 12.05 -4.40 7.82
N SER A 47 12.69 -4.11 8.94
CA SER A 47 12.04 -4.14 10.26
C SER A 47 11.26 -2.85 10.54
N LEU A 48 10.50 -2.84 11.64
CA LEU A 48 9.76 -1.64 12.10
C LEU A 48 10.69 -0.44 12.35
N MET A 49 11.93 -0.68 12.78
CA MET A 49 12.89 0.40 13.08
C MET A 49 13.41 1.10 11.82
N GLU A 50 13.36 0.43 10.67
CA GLU A 50 13.86 0.93 9.39
C GLU A 50 12.75 1.61 8.54
N LEU A 51 11.53 1.67 9.07
CA LEU A 51 10.38 2.23 8.40
C LEU A 51 10.49 3.76 8.31
N THR A 52 10.55 4.28 7.10
CA THR A 52 10.53 5.73 6.82
C THR A 52 9.29 6.13 6.03
N GLU A 53 9.06 7.42 5.82
CA GLU A 53 8.00 7.92 4.94
C GLU A 53 8.21 7.58 3.45
N ARG A 54 9.41 7.13 3.07
CA ARG A 54 9.81 6.89 1.67
C ARG A 54 9.79 5.42 1.26
N VAL A 55 9.49 4.53 2.19
CA VAL A 55 9.53 3.07 1.98
C VAL A 55 8.18 2.43 2.25
N CYS A 56 7.91 1.34 1.54
CA CYS A 56 6.64 0.66 1.54
C CYS A 56 6.41 -0.01 2.89
N LYS A 57 5.35 0.43 3.57
CA LYS A 57 5.00 0.02 4.94
C LYS A 57 4.09 -1.21 5.00
N TRP A 58 4.02 -1.96 3.91
CA TRP A 58 3.11 -3.12 3.82
C TRP A 58 3.65 -4.25 4.69
N PRO A 59 2.89 -4.72 5.69
CA PRO A 59 3.29 -5.83 6.55
C PRO A 59 3.17 -7.16 5.81
N ILE A 60 4.16 -8.02 5.94
CA ILE A 60 4.22 -9.35 5.34
C ILE A 60 4.57 -10.33 6.45
N GLY A 61 3.84 -11.45 6.50
CA GLY A 61 3.97 -12.44 7.58
C GLY A 61 3.09 -12.13 8.80
N ASP A 62 3.27 -12.93 9.84
CA ASP A 62 2.52 -12.82 11.10
C ASP A 62 3.38 -12.09 12.15
N PRO A 63 2.87 -11.03 12.82
CA PRO A 63 3.64 -10.29 13.82
C PRO A 63 4.16 -11.11 15.01
N ALA A 64 3.63 -12.31 15.25
CA ALA A 64 4.08 -13.22 16.29
C ALA A 64 5.20 -14.17 15.83
N THR A 65 5.65 -14.10 14.57
CA THR A 65 6.75 -14.90 14.04
C THR A 65 7.97 -14.03 13.70
N ASP A 66 9.15 -14.65 13.70
CA ASP A 66 10.40 -14.01 13.26
C ASP A 66 10.43 -13.70 11.75
N ASP A 67 9.48 -14.23 10.99
CA ASP A 67 9.30 -13.95 9.55
C ASP A 67 8.48 -12.68 9.28
N PHE A 68 8.16 -11.88 10.31
CA PHE A 68 7.47 -10.61 10.13
C PHE A 68 8.40 -9.52 9.61
N TYR A 69 8.03 -8.92 8.47
CA TYR A 69 8.76 -7.78 7.92
C TYR A 69 7.87 -6.85 7.12
N PHE A 70 8.42 -5.70 6.75
CA PHE A 70 7.79 -4.76 5.84
C PHE A 70 8.43 -4.80 4.46
N CYS A 71 7.63 -4.57 3.42
CA CYS A 71 8.06 -4.63 2.03
C CYS A 71 9.32 -3.77 1.73
N GLY A 72 9.39 -2.54 2.23
CA GLY A 72 10.59 -1.70 2.15
C GLY A 72 10.97 -1.14 0.76
N LEU A 73 10.20 -1.45 -0.29
CA LEU A 73 10.36 -0.86 -1.62
C LEU A 73 10.02 0.63 -1.66
N PRO A 74 10.57 1.42 -2.61
CA PRO A 74 10.29 2.85 -2.68
C PRO A 74 8.80 3.13 -2.91
N VAL A 75 8.27 4.11 -2.17
CA VAL A 75 6.89 4.59 -2.35
C VAL A 75 6.86 5.82 -3.25
N GLN A 76 5.69 6.05 -3.85
CA GLN A 76 5.40 7.31 -4.49
C GLN A 76 5.08 8.37 -3.43
N GLN A 77 5.44 9.63 -3.69
CA GLN A 77 5.17 10.73 -2.76
C GLN A 77 3.69 10.81 -2.41
N GLY A 78 3.38 10.88 -1.12
CA GLY A 78 2.00 10.94 -0.63
C GLY A 78 1.28 9.59 -0.54
N LYS A 79 1.94 8.47 -0.85
CA LYS A 79 1.39 7.12 -0.69
C LYS A 79 2.19 6.33 0.37
N PRO A 80 1.53 5.55 1.25
CA PRO A 80 2.20 4.79 2.30
C PRO A 80 2.83 3.47 1.79
N TYR A 81 2.47 3.03 0.59
CA TYR A 81 2.91 1.75 0.02
C TYR A 81 3.42 1.92 -1.42
N CYS A 82 4.13 0.90 -1.91
CA CYS A 82 4.52 0.80 -3.32
C CYS A 82 3.28 0.57 -4.21
N ASP A 83 3.43 0.70 -5.53
CA ASP A 83 2.32 0.64 -6.49
C ASP A 83 1.47 -0.64 -6.35
N ALA A 84 2.12 -1.80 -6.19
CA ALA A 84 1.42 -3.07 -6.03
C ALA A 84 0.58 -3.13 -4.75
N HIS A 85 1.17 -2.76 -3.61
CA HIS A 85 0.48 -2.77 -2.32
C HIS A 85 -0.58 -1.68 -2.21
N VAL A 86 -0.44 -0.54 -2.89
CA VAL A 86 -1.51 0.46 -3.01
C VAL A 86 -2.74 -0.12 -3.71
N GLY A 87 -2.55 -0.93 -4.76
CA GLY A 87 -3.63 -1.56 -5.51
C GLY A 87 -4.45 -2.55 -4.70
N VAL A 88 -3.87 -3.14 -3.64
CA VAL A 88 -4.58 -4.01 -2.70
C VAL A 88 -5.13 -3.22 -1.51
N ALA A 89 -4.36 -2.27 -0.97
CA ALA A 89 -4.74 -1.45 0.18
C ALA A 89 -5.96 -0.56 -0.07
N PHE A 90 -6.07 0.00 -1.28
CA PHE A 90 -7.01 1.07 -1.61
C PHE A 90 -7.91 0.70 -2.78
N GLN A 91 -8.42 -0.52 -2.82
CA GLN A 91 -9.38 -0.90 -3.85
C GLN A 91 -10.61 0.03 -3.84
N PRO A 92 -11.03 0.55 -5.01
CA PRO A 92 -12.14 1.49 -5.09
C PRO A 92 -13.42 0.83 -4.59
N MET A 93 -14.21 1.55 -3.78
CA MET A 93 -15.49 1.07 -3.22
C MET A 93 -16.51 0.61 -4.27
N SER A 94 -16.23 0.77 -5.57
CA SER A 94 -17.11 0.34 -6.65
C SER A 94 -17.24 -1.18 -6.76
N SER A 95 -16.28 -1.98 -6.26
CA SER A 95 -16.46 -3.45 -6.17
C SER A 95 -17.59 -3.86 -5.21
N ARG A 96 -18.01 -2.98 -4.29
CA ARG A 96 -19.18 -3.23 -3.42
C ARG A 96 -20.53 -3.02 -4.12
N ARG A 97 -20.56 -2.39 -5.32
CA ARG A 97 -21.82 -2.04 -5.99
C ARG A 97 -22.38 -3.18 -6.86
N ASP A 98 -21.55 -4.14 -7.25
CA ASP A 98 -21.96 -5.29 -8.10
C ASP A 98 -22.40 -6.52 -7.27
N ARG A 99 -23.20 -6.31 -6.22
CA ARG A 99 -23.87 -7.41 -5.51
C ARG A 99 -25.33 -7.10 -5.17
N ARG A 100 -25.91 -6.09 -5.83
CA ARG A 100 -27.26 -5.58 -5.57
C ARG A 100 -28.12 -5.41 -6.83
N ARG A 101 -27.88 -6.24 -7.86
CA ARG A 101 -28.76 -6.34 -9.03
C ARG A 101 -29.21 -7.77 -9.23
#